data_AF-A0A1G9L1J6-F1
#
_entry.id   AF-A0A1G9L1J6-F1
#
_cell.length_a   1.000
_cell.length_b   1.000
_cell.length_c   1.000
_cell.angle_alpha   90.00
_cell.angle_beta   90.00
_cell.angle_gamma   90.00
#
_symmetry.space_group_name_H-M   'P 1'
#
loop_
_entity.id
_entity.type
_entity.pdbx_description
1 polymer ?
#
loop_
_entity_poly.entity_id
_entity_poly.type
_entity_poly.pdbx_seq_one_letter_code
_entity_poly.pdbx_strand_id
1 'polypeptide(L)'
;MPGNDVKQDKEQQEFEQRVNKIMPKPPLLKNVLWAFVVGGLICVVGQVVQDYFVSLGMPKKEAAGPTSAVMIFLGAFFTGLGIYDELGKRAGAGSAVPITGFANSIVAPAMEFKREGYIFGIGAKMFVIAGPVLVYGMLTSFIIGLIYWWRQ
;
A
#
# COMPACT_ATOMS: atom_id res chain seq x y z
N MET A 1 -35.92 22.21 5.01
CA MET A 1 -35.46 22.93 6.22
C MET A 1 -33.93 22.90 6.25
N PRO A 2 -33.22 23.93 5.75
CA PRO A 2 -31.75 23.93 5.53
C PRO A 2 -30.93 24.50 6.71
N GLY A 3 -31.48 24.50 7.94
CA GLY A 3 -30.91 25.21 9.08
C GLY A 3 -29.99 24.39 10.01
N ASN A 4 -29.91 23.07 9.83
CA ASN A 4 -29.19 22.16 10.74
C ASN A 4 -27.79 21.81 10.22
N ASP A 5 -27.61 21.73 8.90
CA ASP A 5 -26.35 21.35 8.25
C ASP A 5 -25.25 22.41 8.44
N VAL A 6 -25.63 23.69 8.36
CA VAL A 6 -24.71 24.85 8.51
C VAL A 6 -24.19 25.01 9.96
N LYS A 7 -24.92 24.47 10.96
CA LYS A 7 -24.49 24.51 12.37
C LYS A 7 -23.48 23.40 12.67
N GLN A 8 -23.69 22.20 12.14
CA GLN A 8 -22.75 21.08 12.31
C GLN A 8 -21.39 21.37 11.66
N ASP A 9 -21.37 21.98 10.47
CA ASP A 9 -20.12 22.37 9.80
C ASP A 9 -19.30 23.37 10.62
N LYS A 10 -19.95 24.33 11.29
CA LYS A 10 -19.27 25.34 12.12
C LYS A 10 -18.70 24.74 13.41
N GLU A 11 -19.43 23.84 14.06
CA GLU A 11 -18.94 23.13 15.25
C GLU A 11 -17.76 22.19 14.92
N GLN A 12 -17.80 21.50 13.77
CA GLN A 12 -16.68 20.72 13.26
C GLN A 12 -15.45 21.58 12.98
N GLN A 13 -15.62 22.73 12.31
CA GLN A 13 -14.52 23.66 12.05
C GLN A 13 -13.91 24.22 13.34
N GLU A 14 -14.71 24.58 14.33
CA GLU A 14 -14.21 25.04 15.63
C GLU A 14 -13.48 23.93 16.40
N PHE A 15 -13.97 22.69 16.31
CA PHE A 15 -13.32 21.53 16.92
C PHE A 15 -11.97 21.25 16.24
N GLU A 16 -11.91 21.24 14.91
CA GLU A 16 -10.68 21.07 14.14
C GLU A 16 -9.66 22.18 14.43
N GLN A 17 -10.10 23.42 14.59
CA GLN A 17 -9.22 24.55 14.96
C GLN A 17 -8.66 24.40 16.37
N ARG A 18 -9.45 23.89 17.32
CA ARG A 18 -8.98 23.59 18.69
C ARG A 18 -7.99 22.42 18.69
N VAL A 19 -8.29 21.36 17.95
CA VAL A 19 -7.42 20.18 17.81
C VAL A 19 -6.09 20.58 17.14
N ASN A 20 -6.13 21.33 16.03
CA ASN A 20 -4.91 21.79 15.34
C ASN A 20 -4.04 22.75 16.16
N LYS A 21 -4.62 23.49 17.13
CA LYS A 21 -3.87 24.33 18.06
C LYS A 21 -3.13 23.54 19.14
N ILE A 22 -3.65 22.37 19.51
CA ILE A 22 -3.11 21.54 20.60
C ILE A 22 -2.20 20.45 20.03
N MET A 23 -2.42 20.02 18.79
CA MET A 23 -1.62 19.00 18.13
C MET A 23 -0.19 19.51 17.84
N PRO A 24 0.85 18.85 18.38
CA PRO A 24 2.22 19.14 17.98
C PRO A 24 2.38 18.83 16.48
N LYS A 25 2.89 19.79 15.71
CA LYS A 25 3.20 19.57 14.29
C LYS A 25 4.17 18.40 14.19
N PRO A 26 3.84 17.31 13.48
CA PRO A 26 4.77 16.19 13.33
C PRO A 26 6.05 16.68 12.66
N PRO A 27 7.22 16.13 13.00
CA PRO A 27 8.48 16.51 12.37
C PRO A 27 8.53 15.98 10.93
N LEU A 28 7.91 16.72 10.00
CA LEU A 28 7.68 16.31 8.61
C LEU A 28 8.98 15.88 7.93
N LEU A 29 10.04 16.68 8.06
CA LEU A 29 11.32 16.39 7.42
C LEU A 29 11.93 15.06 7.91
N LYS A 30 11.86 14.80 9.23
CA LYS A 30 12.38 13.57 9.84
C LYS A 30 11.60 12.36 9.36
N ASN A 31 10.26 12.46 9.29
CA ASN A 31 9.40 11.37 8.85
C ASN A 31 9.59 11.06 7.36
N VAL A 32 9.74 12.09 6.53
CA VAL A 32 10.00 11.94 5.10
C VAL A 32 11.35 11.27 4.86
N LEU A 33 12.41 11.74 5.52
CA LEU A 33 13.75 11.13 5.40
C LEU A 33 13.73 9.67 5.88
N TRP A 34 13.06 9.39 6.99
CA TRP A 34 12.92 8.03 7.51
C TRP A 34 12.14 7.12 6.55
N ALA A 35 11.01 7.59 6.02
CA ALA A 35 10.21 6.86 5.04
C ALA A 35 11.00 6.60 3.75
N PHE A 36 11.79 7.57 3.28
CA PHE A 36 12.66 7.42 2.12
C PHE A 36 13.73 6.34 2.35
N VAL A 37 14.39 6.36 3.51
CA VAL A 37 15.43 5.37 3.83
C VAL A 37 14.84 3.96 3.92
N VAL A 38 13.73 3.79 4.65
CA VAL A 38 13.13 2.45 4.80
C VAL A 38 12.57 1.93 3.48
N GLY A 39 11.87 2.78 2.71
CA GLY A 39 11.39 2.41 1.38
C GLY A 39 12.54 2.08 0.43
N GLY A 40 13.61 2.87 0.47
CA GLY A 40 14.84 2.63 -0.28
C GLY A 40 15.47 1.27 0.06
N LEU A 41 15.60 0.93 1.34
CA LEU A 41 16.13 -0.37 1.77
C LEU A 41 15.29 -1.54 1.25
N ILE A 42 13.96 -1.43 1.29
CA ILE A 42 13.07 -2.45 0.73
C ILE A 42 13.27 -2.58 -0.79
N CYS A 43 13.45 -1.47 -1.49
CA CYS A 43 13.76 -1.47 -2.92
C CYS A 43 15.12 -2.11 -3.23
N VAL A 44 16.14 -1.89 -2.39
CA VAL A 44 17.44 -2.58 -2.52
C VAL A 44 17.27 -4.10 -2.39
N VAL A 45 16.45 -4.57 -1.44
CA VAL A 45 16.13 -6.01 -1.34
C VAL A 45 15.47 -6.50 -2.63
N GLY A 46 14.53 -5.75 -3.19
CA GLY A 46 13.91 -6.07 -4.48
C GLY A 46 14.93 -6.13 -5.63
N GLN A 47 15.89 -5.21 -5.67
CA GLN A 47 16.98 -5.22 -6.66
C GLN A 47 17.85 -6.47 -6.51
N VAL A 48 18.22 -6.88 -5.29
CA VAL A 48 18.99 -8.11 -5.05
C VAL A 48 18.25 -9.34 -5.59
N VAL A 49 16.94 -9.43 -5.35
CA VAL A 49 16.12 -10.51 -5.89
C VAL A 49 16.06 -10.46 -7.42
N GLN A 50 15.94 -9.27 -8.00
CA GLN A 50 15.94 -9.11 -9.46
C GLN A 50 17.28 -9.48 -10.09
N ASP A 51 18.38 -9.05 -9.49
CA ASP A 51 19.73 -9.35 -9.95
C ASP A 51 20.03 -10.85 -9.85
N TYR A 52 19.48 -11.54 -8.84
CA TYR A 52 19.51 -12.99 -8.77
C TYR A 52 18.83 -13.63 -10.01
N PHE A 53 17.62 -13.21 -10.37
CA PHE A 53 16.96 -13.73 -11.58
C PHE A 53 17.68 -13.36 -12.88
N VAL A 54 18.27 -12.17 -12.95
CA VAL A 54 19.09 -11.75 -14.10
C VAL A 54 20.36 -12.60 -14.20
N SER A 55 21.00 -12.92 -13.08
CA SER A 55 22.19 -13.78 -13.04
C SER A 55 21.92 -15.21 -13.50
N LEU A 56 20.67 -15.68 -13.39
CA LEU A 56 20.22 -16.97 -13.94
C LEU A 56 19.99 -16.94 -15.46
N GLY A 57 20.31 -15.82 -16.13
CA GLY A 57 20.20 -15.66 -17.57
C GLY A 57 18.88 -15.05 -18.05
N MET A 58 18.02 -14.59 -17.13
CA MET A 58 16.73 -14.00 -17.47
C MET A 58 16.90 -12.52 -17.88
N PRO A 59 16.31 -12.05 -18.99
CA PRO A 59 16.38 -10.64 -19.33
C PRO A 59 15.63 -9.79 -18.29
N LYS A 60 16.11 -8.57 -18.03
CA LYS A 60 15.60 -7.69 -16.96
C LYS A 60 14.07 -7.48 -16.99
N LYS A 61 13.47 -7.44 -18.18
CA LYS A 61 12.01 -7.30 -18.35
C LYS A 61 11.26 -8.54 -17.87
N GLU A 62 11.77 -9.73 -18.14
CA GLU A 62 11.16 -10.99 -17.73
C GLU A 62 11.39 -11.24 -16.24
N ALA A 63 12.56 -10.85 -15.71
CA ALA A 63 12.90 -10.95 -14.28
C ALA A 63 11.97 -10.14 -13.36
N ALA A 64 11.32 -9.08 -13.85
CA ALA A 64 10.44 -8.22 -13.04
C ALA A 64 9.21 -8.97 -12.47
N GLY A 65 8.64 -9.90 -13.24
CA GLY A 65 7.52 -10.74 -12.81
C GLY A 65 7.86 -11.61 -11.60
N PRO A 66 8.84 -12.53 -11.69
CA PRO A 66 9.23 -13.39 -10.58
C PRO A 66 9.79 -12.60 -9.39
N THR A 67 10.49 -11.48 -9.62
CA THR A 67 10.91 -10.57 -8.53
C THR A 67 9.71 -10.05 -7.74
N SER A 68 8.69 -9.57 -8.44
CA SER A 68 7.47 -9.06 -7.80
C SER A 68 6.76 -10.16 -7.02
N ALA A 69 6.69 -11.38 -7.56
CA ALA A 69 6.09 -12.53 -6.88
C ALA A 69 6.82 -12.87 -5.58
N VAL A 70 8.16 -12.92 -5.60
CA VAL A 70 8.98 -13.17 -4.39
C VAL A 70 8.80 -12.05 -3.37
N MET A 71 8.80 -10.79 -3.80
CA MET A 71 8.59 -9.65 -2.89
C MET A 71 7.19 -9.69 -2.25
N ILE A 72 6.14 -10.00 -3.01
CA ILE A 72 4.79 -10.18 -2.47
C ILE A 72 4.77 -11.33 -1.46
N PHE A 73 5.39 -12.47 -1.79
CA PHE A 73 5.47 -13.62 -0.89
C PHE A 73 6.19 -13.27 0.41
N LEU A 74 7.35 -12.62 0.35
CA LEU A 74 8.09 -12.18 1.54
C LEU A 74 7.26 -11.21 2.38
N GLY A 75 6.59 -10.24 1.75
CA GLY A 75 5.67 -9.33 2.43
C GLY A 75 4.57 -10.11 3.16
N ALA A 76 3.83 -10.95 2.45
CA ALA A 76 2.77 -11.79 3.02
C ALA A 76 3.27 -12.71 4.14
N PHE A 77 4.45 -13.30 3.98
CA PHE A 77 5.07 -14.20 4.96
C PHE A 77 5.44 -13.46 6.25
N PHE A 78 6.14 -12.31 6.13
CA PHE A 78 6.51 -11.51 7.30
C PHE A 78 5.28 -10.86 7.97
N THR A 79 4.22 -10.54 7.21
CA THR A 79 2.94 -10.13 7.77
C THR A 79 2.32 -11.28 8.57
N GLY A 80 2.31 -12.50 8.02
CA GLY A 80 1.82 -13.69 8.71
C GLY A 80 2.54 -14.00 10.03
N LEU A 81 3.84 -13.67 10.10
CA LEU A 81 4.66 -13.78 11.32
C LEU A 81 4.48 -12.59 12.29
N GLY A 82 3.73 -11.55 11.91
CA GLY A 82 3.54 -10.32 12.69
C GLY A 82 4.71 -9.33 12.65
N ILE A 83 5.81 -9.69 11.97
CA ILE A 83 7.04 -8.87 11.90
C ILE A 83 6.81 -7.65 10.99
N TYR A 84 6.10 -7.83 9.87
CA TYR A 84 5.89 -6.75 8.91
C TYR A 84 4.97 -5.66 9.47
N ASP A 85 3.97 -6.01 10.26
CA ASP A 85 3.08 -5.03 10.90
C ASP A 85 3.83 -4.17 11.92
N GLU A 86 4.79 -4.74 12.66
CA GLU A 86 5.65 -3.98 13.58
C GLU A 86 6.64 -3.09 12.85
N LEU A 87 7.23 -3.59 11.75
CA LEU A 87 8.02 -2.78 10.83
C LEU A 87 7.18 -1.62 10.29
N GLY A 88 5.94 -1.88 9.90
CA GLY A 88 4.99 -0.90 9.38
C GLY A 88 4.73 0.27 10.32
N LYS A 89 4.51 -0.03 11.60
CA LYS A 89 4.29 0.99 12.64
C LYS A 89 5.51 1.88 12.85
N ARG A 90 6.72 1.36 12.68
CA ARG A 90 7.98 2.09 12.88
C ARG A 90 8.47 2.80 11.60
N ALA A 91 8.20 2.23 10.43
CA ALA A 91 8.63 2.73 9.13
C ALA A 91 7.63 3.72 8.50
N GLY A 92 6.37 3.70 8.94
CA GLY A 92 5.31 4.56 8.43
C GLY A 92 5.11 4.40 6.93
N ALA A 93 5.09 5.51 6.20
CA ALA A 93 4.87 5.50 4.74
C ALA A 93 5.94 4.70 3.97
N GLY A 94 7.16 4.58 4.49
CA GLY A 94 8.27 3.91 3.82
C GLY A 94 8.05 2.41 3.57
N SER A 95 7.33 1.72 4.45
CA SER A 95 6.97 0.31 4.29
C SER A 95 5.63 0.09 3.59
N ALA A 96 4.81 1.14 3.45
CA ALA A 96 3.49 1.08 2.83
C ALA A 96 3.55 1.26 1.30
N VAL A 97 4.50 2.05 0.80
CA VAL A 97 4.66 2.36 -0.63
C VAL A 97 5.20 1.18 -1.47
N PRO A 98 6.18 0.38 -1.02
CA PRO A 98 6.67 -0.76 -1.80
C PRO A 98 5.62 -1.87 -1.96
N ILE A 99 5.82 -2.77 -2.93
CA ILE A 99 4.88 -3.87 -3.22
C ILE A 99 4.65 -4.83 -2.04
N THR A 100 5.63 -4.94 -1.13
CA THR A 100 5.50 -5.66 0.14
C THR A 100 4.48 -5.02 1.08
N GLY A 101 4.34 -3.69 1.03
CA GLY A 101 3.33 -2.93 1.78
C GLY A 101 1.92 -3.20 1.28
N PHE A 102 1.75 -3.31 -0.04
CA PHE A 102 0.50 -3.77 -0.64
C PHE A 102 0.15 -5.18 -0.17
N ALA A 103 1.11 -6.12 -0.16
CA ALA A 103 0.90 -7.46 0.37
C ALA A 103 0.44 -7.43 1.85
N ASN A 104 1.10 -6.62 2.70
CA ASN A 104 0.69 -6.44 4.10
C ASN A 104 -0.74 -5.92 4.23
N SER A 105 -1.10 -4.92 3.41
CA SER A 105 -2.44 -4.32 3.43
C SER A 105 -3.56 -5.30 3.08
N ILE A 106 -3.25 -6.38 2.35
CA ILE A 106 -4.21 -7.43 2.01
C ILE A 106 -4.21 -8.55 3.07
N VAL A 107 -3.01 -8.98 3.51
CA VAL A 107 -2.86 -10.13 4.41
C VAL A 107 -3.24 -9.80 5.85
N ALA A 108 -2.95 -8.59 6.34
CA ALA A 108 -3.30 -8.21 7.71
C ALA A 108 -4.84 -8.25 7.96
N PRO A 109 -5.70 -7.63 7.11
CA PRO A 109 -7.15 -7.80 7.23
C PRO A 109 -7.61 -9.25 7.02
N ALA A 110 -6.97 -10.01 6.12
CA ALA A 110 -7.30 -11.41 5.92
C ALA A 110 -7.15 -12.25 7.20
N MET A 111 -6.11 -11.96 7.99
CA MET A 111 -5.87 -12.62 9.27
C MET A 111 -6.83 -12.15 10.35
N GLU A 112 -7.09 -10.84 10.43
CA GLU A 112 -7.99 -10.23 11.43
C GLU A 112 -9.43 -10.73 11.27
N PHE A 113 -9.93 -10.74 10.04
CA PHE A 113 -11.30 -11.12 9.72
C PHE A 113 -11.48 -12.61 9.42
N LYS A 114 -10.49 -13.46 9.74
CA LYS A 114 -10.59 -14.91 9.61
C LYS A 114 -11.78 -15.49 10.38
N ARG A 115 -12.17 -14.87 11.51
CA ARG A 115 -13.31 -15.29 12.34
C ARG A 115 -14.67 -15.06 11.68
N GLU A 116 -14.75 -14.20 10.67
CA GLU A 116 -15.99 -13.90 9.92
C GLU A 116 -16.22 -14.91 8.75
N GLY A 117 -15.34 -15.90 8.61
CA GLY A 117 -15.44 -16.96 7.60
C GLY A 117 -14.71 -16.63 6.29
N TYR A 118 -14.60 -17.63 5.40
CA TYR A 118 -13.77 -17.53 4.19
C TYR A 118 -14.31 -16.55 3.14
N ILE A 119 -15.64 -16.47 2.98
CA ILE A 119 -16.27 -15.66 1.93
C ILE A 119 -16.52 -14.23 2.40
N PHE A 120 -17.34 -14.06 3.44
CA PHE A 120 -17.74 -12.74 3.96
C PHE A 120 -16.64 -12.06 4.81
N GLY A 121 -15.74 -12.84 5.42
CA GLY A 121 -14.59 -12.33 6.17
C GLY A 121 -13.38 -12.15 5.27
N ILE A 122 -12.64 -13.25 5.05
CA ILE A 122 -11.35 -13.23 4.35
C ILE A 122 -11.48 -12.66 2.93
N GLY A 123 -12.34 -13.26 2.10
CA GLY A 123 -12.49 -12.90 0.70
C GLY A 123 -12.94 -11.46 0.50
N ALA A 124 -14.03 -11.06 1.17
CA ALA A 124 -14.56 -9.70 1.06
C ALA A 124 -13.54 -8.65 1.52
N LYS A 125 -12.87 -8.85 2.67
CA LYS A 125 -11.96 -7.85 3.26
C LYS A 125 -10.66 -7.72 2.48
N MET A 126 -10.11 -8.81 1.94
CA MET A 126 -8.96 -8.75 1.02
C MET A 126 -9.30 -7.96 -0.25
N PHE A 127 -10.54 -8.10 -0.77
CA PHE A 127 -10.95 -7.45 -2.00
C PHE A 127 -11.30 -5.96 -1.83
N VAL A 128 -11.61 -5.49 -0.62
CA VAL A 128 -11.82 -4.05 -0.37
C VAL A 128 -10.60 -3.23 -0.75
N ILE A 129 -9.39 -3.77 -0.57
CA ILE A 129 -8.13 -3.09 -0.91
C ILE A 129 -7.64 -3.50 -2.30
N ALA A 130 -7.66 -4.80 -2.62
CA ALA A 130 -7.18 -5.29 -3.92
C ALA A 130 -8.08 -4.88 -5.09
N GLY A 131 -9.40 -4.86 -4.89
CA GLY A 131 -10.41 -4.60 -5.91
C GLY A 131 -10.23 -3.24 -6.60
N PRO A 132 -10.20 -2.12 -5.86
CA PRO A 132 -9.96 -0.81 -6.45
C PRO A 132 -8.65 -0.74 -7.24
N VAL A 133 -7.56 -1.29 -6.70
CA VAL A 133 -6.23 -1.27 -7.36
C VAL A 133 -6.27 -2.02 -8.69
N LEU A 134 -6.88 -3.21 -8.72
CA LEU A 134 -7.03 -3.99 -9.94
C LEU A 134 -7.91 -3.30 -10.98
N VAL A 135 -9.04 -2.73 -10.55
CA VAL A 135 -9.98 -2.04 -11.45
C VAL A 135 -9.32 -0.81 -12.08
N TYR A 136 -8.73 0.07 -11.28
CA TYR A 136 -8.06 1.27 -11.81
C TYR A 136 -6.83 0.90 -12.66
N GLY A 137 -6.03 -0.08 -12.21
CA GLY A 137 -4.86 -0.54 -12.96
C GLY A 137 -5.21 -1.10 -14.34
N MET A 138 -6.22 -1.98 -14.43
CA MET A 138 -6.66 -2.55 -15.70
C MET A 138 -7.36 -1.52 -16.59
N LEU A 139 -8.24 -0.68 -16.04
CA LEU A 139 -8.93 0.36 -16.82
C LEU A 139 -7.93 1.37 -17.40
N THR A 140 -7.00 1.88 -16.59
CA THR A 140 -5.97 2.81 -17.07
C THR A 140 -5.07 2.16 -18.12
N SER A 141 -4.68 0.90 -17.92
CA SER A 141 -3.88 0.16 -18.91
C SER A 141 -4.63 -0.02 -20.23
N PHE A 142 -5.93 -0.33 -20.18
CA PHE A 142 -6.78 -0.48 -21.36
C PHE A 142 -6.92 0.85 -22.12
N ILE A 143 -7.22 1.94 -21.42
CA ILE A 143 -7.36 3.28 -22.03
C ILE A 143 -6.06 3.71 -22.70
N ILE A 144 -4.91 3.56 -22.02
CA ILE A 144 -3.60 3.89 -22.60
C ILE A 144 -3.31 3.00 -23.81
N GLY A 145 -3.60 1.71 -23.73
CA GLY A 145 -3.46 0.78 -24.84
C GLY A 145 -4.28 1.19 -26.06
N LEU A 146 -5.52 1.64 -25.85
CA LEU A 146 -6.43 2.10 -26.91
C LEU A 146 -5.95 3.42 -27.54
N ILE A 147 -5.46 4.37 -26.74
CA ILE A 147 -4.85 5.62 -27.24
C ILE A 147 -3.61 5.31 -28.07
N TYR A 148 -2.75 4.41 -27.60
CA TYR A 148 -1.55 4.01 -28.34
C TYR A 148 -1.90 3.35 -29.67
N TRP A 149 -2.86 2.43 -29.67
CA TRP A 149 -3.36 1.78 -30.89
C TRP A 149 -3.96 2.76 -31.88
N TRP A 150 -4.73 3.75 -31.43
CA TRP A 150 -5.34 4.75 -32.32
C TRP A 150 -4.33 5.75 -32.89
N ARG A 151 -3.14 5.89 -32.28
CA ARG A 151 -2.07 6.78 -32.75
C ARG A 151 -1.08 6.09 -33.72
N GLN A 152 -1.14 4.77 -33.83
CA GLN A 152 -0.26 3.95 -34.66
C GLN A 152 -0.92 3.66 -36.01
#